data_AF-A0A7Z7BY84-F1
#
_entry.id   AF-A0A7Z7BY84-F1
#
_cell.length_a   1.000
_cell.length_b   1.000
_cell.length_c   1.000
_cell.angle_alpha   90.00
_cell.angle_beta   90.00
_cell.angle_gamma   90.00
#
_symmetry.space_group_name_H-M   'P 1'
#
loop_
_entity.id
_entity.type
_entity.pdbx_description
1 polymer ?
#
loop_
_entity_poly.entity_id
_entity_poly.type
_entity_poly.pdbx_seq_one_letter_code
_entity_poly.pdbx_strand_id
1 'polypeptide(L)'
;MDESDLRGRPRWCSRCGARTRIVVNPYYGVGLAVHQYISTCKRCGLVEFVKTKRVEPKAAELSDVPSAPPRRAVLTWAAAHRVALSIAVVLGALSIAMAFAALAS
;
A
#
# COMPACT_ATOMS: atom_id res chain seq x y z
N MET A 1 10.76 -18.09 12.56
CA MET A 1 11.21 -19.14 11.64
C MET A 1 12.53 -18.61 11.19
N ASP A 2 13.53 -18.90 12.01
CA ASP A 2 14.89 -18.41 11.81
C ASP A 2 15.51 -19.22 10.67
N GLU A 3 16.50 -18.66 9.98
CA GLU A 3 17.22 -19.35 8.91
C GLU A 3 17.72 -20.75 9.34
N SER A 4 18.05 -20.88 10.62
CA SER A 4 18.44 -22.12 11.29
C SER A 4 17.36 -23.20 11.22
N ASP A 5 16.08 -22.84 11.34
CA ASP A 5 14.95 -23.78 11.23
C ASP A 5 14.83 -24.37 9.82
N LEU A 6 15.19 -23.59 8.80
CA LEU A 6 15.16 -24.04 7.40
C LEU A 6 16.24 -25.08 7.12
N ARG A 7 17.35 -25.05 7.86
CA ARG A 7 18.46 -26.01 7.73
C ARG A 7 18.29 -27.23 8.64
N GLY A 8 17.56 -27.10 9.76
CA GLY A 8 17.51 -28.11 10.83
C GLY A 8 16.42 -29.17 10.71
N ARG A 9 15.27 -28.89 10.07
CA ARG A 9 14.15 -29.85 10.00
C ARG A 9 13.91 -30.39 8.58
N PRO A 10 13.91 -31.71 8.38
CA PRO A 10 13.55 -32.29 7.09
C PRO A 10 12.09 -31.96 6.76
N ARG A 11 11.84 -31.43 5.55
CA ARG A 11 10.50 -31.20 5.03
C ARG A 11 10.06 -32.32 4.10
N TRP A 12 8.76 -32.57 4.10
CA TRP A 12 8.12 -33.62 3.32
C TRP A 12 7.21 -33.00 2.27
N CYS A 13 7.13 -33.62 1.11
CA CYS A 13 6.30 -33.18 0.00
C CYS A 13 4.83 -33.46 0.30
N SER A 14 3.99 -32.42 0.20
CA SER A 14 2.54 -32.50 0.37
C SER A 14 1.85 -33.43 -0.64
N ARG A 15 2.44 -33.62 -1.83
CA ARG A 15 1.90 -34.49 -2.90
C ARG A 15 2.30 -35.96 -2.79
N CYS A 16 3.58 -36.23 -2.56
CA CYS A 16 4.13 -37.60 -2.72
C CYS A 16 4.85 -38.13 -1.48
N GLY A 17 4.89 -37.37 -0.38
CA GLY A 17 5.53 -37.77 0.87
C GLY A 17 7.07 -37.88 0.81
N ALA A 18 7.69 -37.63 -0.34
CA ALA A 18 9.16 -37.65 -0.46
C ALA A 18 9.80 -36.44 0.23
N ARG A 19 11.07 -36.58 0.63
CA ARG A 19 11.85 -35.48 1.22
C ARG A 19 12.04 -34.36 0.20
N THR A 20 11.76 -33.12 0.61
CA THR A 20 11.99 -31.92 -0.21
C THR A 20 13.31 -31.24 0.15
N ARG A 21 13.86 -30.48 -0.80
CA ARG A 21 15.03 -29.63 -0.57
C ARG A 21 14.61 -28.16 -0.62
N ILE A 22 15.09 -27.39 0.35
CA ILE A 22 14.94 -25.94 0.36
C ILE A 22 16.12 -25.35 -0.41
N VAL A 23 15.82 -24.44 -1.32
CA VAL A 23 16.80 -23.70 -2.11
C VAL A 23 16.45 -22.21 -2.11
N VAL A 24 17.45 -21.37 -2.36
CA VAL A 24 17.24 -19.94 -2.59
C VAL A 24 16.41 -19.76 -3.85
N ASN A 25 15.42 -18.88 -3.79
CA ASN A 25 14.64 -18.51 -4.95
C ASN A 25 15.46 -17.59 -5.87
N PRO A 26 15.79 -17.99 -7.10
CA PRO A 26 16.60 -17.18 -8.02
C PRO A 26 15.91 -15.86 -8.41
N TYR A 27 14.60 -15.77 -8.23
CA TYR A 27 13.80 -14.58 -8.54
C TYR A 27 13.68 -13.61 -7.35
N TYR A 28 14.22 -13.98 -6.19
CA TYR A 28 14.23 -13.10 -5.03
C TYR A 28 15.28 -11.99 -5.21
N GLY A 29 14.90 -10.74 -4.92
CA GLY A 29 15.77 -9.57 -5.06
C GLY A 29 15.78 -8.91 -6.45
N VAL A 30 15.18 -9.55 -7.47
CA VAL A 30 15.05 -8.99 -8.83
C VAL A 30 13.64 -8.47 -9.15
N GLY A 31 12.79 -8.32 -8.13
CA GLY A 31 11.42 -7.80 -8.27
C GLY A 31 10.38 -8.81 -8.78
N LEU A 32 10.75 -10.08 -9.00
CA LEU A 32 9.85 -11.12 -9.52
C LEU A 32 9.29 -12.07 -8.45
N ALA A 33 9.87 -12.10 -7.25
CA ALA A 33 9.35 -12.89 -6.15
C ALA A 33 9.62 -12.23 -4.78
N VAL A 34 8.64 -12.35 -3.88
CA VAL A 34 8.70 -11.84 -2.51
C VAL A 34 9.30 -12.85 -1.52
N HIS A 35 9.32 -14.14 -1.87
CA HIS A 35 9.81 -15.21 -1.00
C HIS A 35 11.26 -15.57 -1.32
N GLN A 36 12.13 -15.50 -0.31
CA GLN A 36 13.56 -15.80 -0.44
C GLN A 36 13.85 -17.29 -0.67
N TYR A 37 12.98 -18.16 -0.18
CA TYR A 37 13.19 -19.61 -0.20
C TYR A 37 12.03 -20.36 -0.85
N ILE A 38 12.36 -21.39 -1.62
CA ILE A 38 11.42 -22.33 -2.21
C ILE A 38 11.78 -23.75 -1.79
N SER A 39 10.76 -24.60 -1.64
CA SER A 39 10.93 -26.04 -1.44
C SER A 39 10.67 -26.77 -2.75
N THR A 40 11.58 -27.66 -3.11
CA THR A 40 11.53 -28.45 -4.35
C THR A 40 11.50 -29.94 -4.04
N CYS A 41 10.57 -30.66 -4.67
CA CYS A 41 10.51 -32.11 -4.61
C CYS A 41 11.15 -32.73 -5.86
N LYS A 42 12.26 -33.46 -5.69
CA LYS A 42 12.91 -34.16 -6.80
C LYS A 42 12.11 -35.34 -7.37
N ARG A 43 11.13 -35.86 -6.62
CA ARG A 43 10.34 -37.04 -7.04
C ARG A 43 9.17 -36.66 -7.94
N CYS A 44 8.39 -35.65 -7.56
CA CYS A 44 7.18 -35.26 -8.30
C CYS A 44 7.26 -33.85 -8.92
N GLY A 45 8.40 -33.17 -8.81
CA GLY A 45 8.61 -31.84 -9.37
C GLY A 45 7.86 -30.71 -8.67
N LEU A 46 7.20 -30.97 -7.53
CA LEU A 46 6.44 -29.95 -6.82
C LEU A 46 7.39 -28.84 -6.31
N VAL A 47 7.03 -27.58 -6.59
CA VAL A 47 7.70 -26.39 -6.08
C VAL A 47 6.70 -25.57 -5.29
N GLU A 48 7.06 -25.23 -4.05
CA GLU A 48 6.21 -24.46 -3.13
C GLU A 48 7.04 -23.36 -2.47
N PHE A 49 6.41 -22.22 -2.17
CA PHE A 49 7.07 -21.14 -1.43
C PHE A 49 7.19 -21.49 0.04
N VAL A 50 8.37 -21.27 0.60
CA VAL A 50 8.58 -21.46 2.03
C VAL A 50 8.12 -20.21 2.76
N LYS A 51 7.12 -20.36 3.63
CA LYS A 51 6.71 -19.31 4.57
C LYS A 51 7.82 -19.08 5.60
N THR A 52 8.76 -18.19 5.30
CA THR A 52 9.59 -17.58 6.34
C THR A 52 8.66 -16.66 7.14
N LYS A 53 8.66 -16.74 8.48
CA LYS A 53 8.02 -15.69 9.28
C LYS A 53 8.73 -14.41 8.86
N ARG A 54 8.01 -13.50 8.20
CA ARG A 54 8.49 -12.14 8.00
C ARG A 54 8.85 -11.67 9.39
N VAL A 55 10.14 -11.52 9.68
CA VAL A 55 10.55 -10.55 10.68
C VAL A 55 10.03 -9.27 10.05
N GLU A 56 8.86 -8.82 10.49
CA GLU A 56 8.47 -7.46 10.17
C GLU A 56 9.69 -6.64 10.55
N PRO A 57 10.29 -5.87 9.62
CA PRO A 57 11.28 -4.91 10.05
C PRO A 57 10.56 -4.14 11.17
N LYS A 58 11.07 -4.26 12.41
CA LYS A 58 10.67 -3.40 13.52
C LYS A 58 10.68 -2.04 12.88
N ALA A 59 9.49 -1.48 12.62
CA ALA A 59 9.30 -0.40 11.68
C ALA A 59 10.41 0.58 11.95
N ALA A 60 11.43 0.57 11.08
CA ALA A 60 12.48 1.54 11.12
C ALA A 60 11.73 2.75 10.62
N GLU A 61 11.15 3.45 11.60
CA GLU A 61 10.70 4.82 11.57
C GLU A 61 10.79 5.40 10.16
N LEU A 62 9.85 5.00 9.30
CA LEU A 62 9.59 5.74 8.07
C LEU A 62 8.81 6.97 8.52
N SER A 63 9.52 7.85 9.24
CA SER A 63 9.25 9.27 9.19
C SER A 63 9.32 9.67 7.72
N ASP A 64 8.33 10.43 7.28
CA ASP A 64 8.26 11.09 5.98
C ASP A 64 7.71 10.31 4.77
N VAL A 65 6.67 9.49 4.98
CA VAL A 65 5.59 9.47 3.98
C VAL A 65 4.43 10.30 4.54
N PRO A 66 4.05 11.42 3.89
CA PRO A 66 2.88 12.18 4.30
C PRO A 66 1.67 11.24 4.30
N SER A 67 1.18 10.93 5.50
CA SER A 67 -0.05 10.19 5.66
C SER A 67 -1.16 11.00 4.99
N ALA A 68 -1.97 10.35 4.15
CA ALA A 68 -3.11 10.99 3.54
C ALA A 68 -3.94 11.69 4.63
N PRO A 69 -4.35 12.96 4.42
CA PRO A 69 -5.00 13.72 5.47
C PRO A 69 -6.23 12.97 5.98
N PRO A 70 -6.49 12.99 7.30
CA PRO A 70 -7.64 12.29 7.87
C PRO A 70 -8.90 12.77 7.16
N ARG A 71 -9.83 11.85 6.86
CA ARG A 71 -11.07 12.13 6.09
C ARG A 71 -11.83 13.39 6.53
N ARG A 72 -11.73 13.77 7.81
CA ARG A 72 -12.31 15.01 8.37
C ARG A 72 -11.68 16.29 7.79
N ALA A 73 -10.37 16.32 7.56
CA ALA A 73 -9.66 17.49 7.00
C ALA A 73 -10.03 17.74 5.52
N VAL A 74 -10.30 16.68 4.76
CA VAL A 74 -10.78 16.79 3.37
C VAL A 74 -12.18 17.40 3.31
N LEU A 75 -13.06 17.00 4.24
CA LEU A 75 -14.44 17.50 4.31
C LEU A 75 -14.50 18.98 4.73
N THR A 76 -13.65 19.42 5.67
CA THR A 76 -13.61 20.83 6.10
C THR A 76 -13.07 21.76 5.02
N TRP A 77 -12.03 21.34 4.28
CA TRP A 77 -11.50 22.12 3.15
C TRP A 77 -12.53 22.28 2.03
N ALA A 78 -13.23 21.19 1.67
CA ALA A 78 -14.29 21.23 0.66
C ALA A 78 -15.48 22.11 1.10
N ALA A 79 -15.83 22.12 2.37
CA ALA A 79 -16.87 23.00 2.90
C ALA A 79 -16.47 24.48 2.85
N ALA A 80 -15.23 24.81 3.23
CA ALA A 80 -14.71 26.18 3.20
C ALA A 80 -14.69 26.76 1.77
N HIS A 81 -14.26 25.96 0.78
CA HIS A 81 -14.24 26.39 -0.62
C HIS A 81 -15.64 26.69 -1.18
N ARG A 82 -16.65 25.92 -0.79
CA ARG A 82 -18.04 26.16 -1.19
C ARG A 82 -18.61 27.45 -0.61
N VAL A 83 -18.31 27.76 0.64
CA VAL A 83 -18.77 29.01 1.28
C VAL A 83 -18.13 30.23 0.62
N ALA A 84 -16.82 30.18 0.34
CA ALA A 84 -16.11 31.29 -0.30
C ALA A 84 -16.66 31.59 -1.71
N LEU A 85 -16.93 30.55 -2.51
CA LEU A 85 -17.54 30.69 -3.84
C LEU A 85 -18.92 31.35 -3.76
N SER A 86 -19.77 30.94 -2.81
CA SER A 86 -21.10 31.54 -2.62
C SER A 86 -21.02 33.03 -2.27
N ILE A 87 -20.08 33.43 -1.40
CA ILE A 87 -19.89 34.84 -1.03
C ILE A 87 -19.46 35.66 -2.25
N ALA A 88 -18.51 35.16 -3.05
CA ALA A 88 -18.05 35.85 -4.25
C ALA A 88 -19.17 36.05 -5.28
N VAL A 89 -20.04 35.05 -5.48
CA VAL A 89 -21.19 35.15 -6.39
C VAL A 89 -22.20 36.20 -5.90
N VAL A 90 -22.52 36.23 -4.60
CA VAL A 90 -23.44 37.22 -4.03
C VAL A 90 -22.89 38.64 -4.16
N LEU A 91 -21.62 38.85 -3.81
CA LEU A 91 -20.97 40.16 -3.94
C LEU A 91 -20.91 40.62 -5.40
N GLY A 92 -20.56 39.72 -6.33
CA GLY A 92 -20.56 40.02 -7.76
C GLY A 92 -21.94 40.41 -8.27
N ALA A 93 -22.99 39.67 -7.90
CA ALA A 93 -24.37 39.99 -8.27
C ALA A 93 -24.82 41.34 -7.71
N LEU A 94 -24.43 41.66 -6.47
CA LEU A 94 -24.75 42.95 -5.83
C LEU A 94 -24.06 44.12 -6.56
N SER A 95 -22.78 43.97 -6.92
CA SER A 95 -22.06 44.99 -7.69
C SER A 95 -22.67 45.23 -9.06
N ILE A 96 -23.10 44.17 -9.76
CA ILE A 96 -23.77 44.28 -11.06
C ILE A 96 -25.12 45.01 -10.90
N ALA A 97 -25.92 44.64 -9.91
CA ALA A 97 -27.21 45.29 -9.64
C ALA A 97 -27.05 46.79 -9.34
N MET A 98 -26.06 47.15 -8.52
CA MET A 98 -25.75 48.56 -8.21
C MET A 98 -25.29 49.34 -9.45
N ALA A 99 -24.50 48.71 -10.34
CA ALA A 99 -24.09 49.33 -11.60
C ALA A 99 -25.31 49.58 -12.51
N PHE A 100 -26.22 48.61 -12.66
CA PHE A 100 -27.45 48.81 -13.43
C PHE A 100 -28.35 49.92 -12.84
N ALA A 101 -28.47 49.99 -11.51
CA ALA A 101 -29.24 51.06 -10.86
C ALA A 101 -28.63 52.45 -11.11
N ALA A 102 -27.30 52.56 -11.12
CA ALA A 102 -26.59 53.81 -11.39
C ALA A 102 -26.69 54.26 -12.86
N LEU A 103 -26.80 53.33 -13.82
CA LEU A 103 -27.03 53.69 -15.23
C LEU A 103 -28.49 54.07 -15.55
N ALA A 104 -29.43 53.72 -14.68
CA ALA A 104 -30.86 53.99 -14.86
C ALA A 104 -31.33 55.30 -14.20
N SER A 105 -30.43 56.04 -13.54
CA SER A 105 -30.66 57.35 -12.90
C SER A 105 -30.07 58.48 -13.75
#